data_AF-A0A7S2CQT2-F1
#
_entry.id   AF-A0A7S2CQT2-F1
#
_cell.length_a   1.000
_cell.length_b   1.000
_cell.length_c   1.000
_cell.angle_alpha   90.00
_cell.angle_beta   90.00
_cell.angle_gamma   90.00
#
_symmetry.space_group_name_H-M   'P 1'
#
loop_
_entity.id
_entity.type
_entity.pdbx_description
1 polymer ?
#
loop_
_entity_poly.entity_id
_entity_poly.type
_entity_poly.pdbx_seq_one_letter_code
_entity_poly.pdbx_strand_id
1 'polypeptide(L)'
;FWLKHLRAGPASASQPADVPGMQEERRQSRLDGQWAHSRGGIVNVRRDGAEYLIENPYVSQPLTVPAEDFVDPSGEIHYFQHRGTFDGGSITWSNGMVWRRLSGGDEL
;
A
#
# COMPACT_ATOMS: atom_id res chain seq x y z
N PHE A 1 -29.04 -21.76 -51.57
CA PHE A 1 -28.28 -20.55 -51.20
C PHE A 1 -28.84 -20.01 -49.88
N TRP A 2 -27.98 -20.00 -48.85
CA TRP A 2 -28.02 -19.32 -47.54
C TRP A 2 -29.04 -19.66 -46.42
N LEU A 3 -28.53 -20.40 -45.42
CA LEU A 3 -28.94 -20.40 -44.01
C LEU A 3 -28.52 -19.08 -43.33
N LYS A 4 -29.40 -18.49 -42.51
CA LYS A 4 -29.07 -17.33 -41.67
C LYS A 4 -28.34 -17.78 -40.41
N HIS A 5 -27.10 -17.35 -40.25
CA HIS A 5 -26.26 -17.59 -39.08
C HIS A 5 -26.82 -16.88 -37.83
N LEU A 6 -27.01 -17.65 -36.76
CA LEU A 6 -27.06 -17.15 -35.39
C LEU A 6 -25.68 -16.60 -35.03
N ARG A 7 -25.56 -15.30 -34.77
CA ARG A 7 -24.39 -14.73 -34.10
C ARG A 7 -24.53 -14.98 -32.60
N ALA A 8 -23.86 -16.01 -32.11
CA ALA A 8 -23.50 -16.08 -30.70
C ALA A 8 -22.54 -14.90 -30.42
N GLY A 9 -22.96 -13.96 -29.58
CA GLY A 9 -22.05 -12.95 -29.03
C GLY A 9 -21.00 -13.65 -28.15
N PRO A 10 -19.76 -13.13 -28.09
CA PRO A 10 -18.76 -13.69 -27.21
C PRO A 10 -19.25 -13.59 -25.76
N ALA A 11 -19.07 -14.70 -25.05
CA ALA A 11 -19.42 -14.85 -23.65
C ALA A 11 -18.83 -13.71 -22.82
N SER A 12 -19.67 -13.16 -21.93
CA SER A 12 -19.28 -12.26 -20.86
C SER A 12 -18.04 -12.84 -20.18
N ALA A 13 -16.91 -12.14 -20.27
CA ALA A 13 -15.70 -12.51 -19.57
C ALA A 13 -16.05 -12.55 -18.07
N SER A 14 -16.11 -13.75 -17.51
CA SER A 14 -16.19 -13.97 -16.08
C SER A 14 -15.02 -13.24 -15.45
N GLN A 15 -15.30 -12.16 -14.72
CA GLN A 15 -14.34 -11.57 -13.80
C GLN A 15 -13.82 -12.70 -12.90
N PRO A 16 -12.49 -12.91 -12.81
CA PRO A 16 -11.98 -13.88 -11.85
C PRO A 16 -12.41 -13.42 -10.46
N ALA A 17 -13.19 -14.26 -9.80
CA ALA A 17 -13.59 -14.08 -8.42
C ALA A 17 -12.34 -13.84 -7.56
N ASP A 18 -12.42 -12.76 -6.78
CA ASP A 18 -11.70 -12.48 -5.54
C ASP A 18 -10.63 -13.53 -5.15
N VAL A 19 -9.38 -13.32 -5.60
CA VAL A 19 -8.23 -14.08 -5.13
C VAL A 19 -7.74 -13.40 -3.85
N PRO A 20 -7.86 -14.02 -2.66
CA PRO A 20 -7.57 -13.36 -1.38
C PRO A 20 -6.17 -12.75 -1.29
N GLY A 21 -5.16 -13.35 -1.94
CA GLY A 21 -3.78 -12.86 -1.93
C GLY A 21 -3.50 -11.60 -2.77
N MET A 22 -4.26 -11.36 -3.86
CA MET A 22 -4.03 -10.19 -4.72
C MET A 22 -4.47 -8.88 -4.08
N GLN A 23 -5.44 -8.90 -3.15
CA GLN A 23 -5.87 -7.70 -2.45
C GLN A 23 -4.90 -7.29 -1.34
N GLU A 24 -4.29 -8.26 -0.67
CA GLU A 24 -3.30 -8.07 0.39
C GLU A 24 -2.01 -7.45 -0.16
N GLU A 25 -1.46 -8.01 -1.24
CA GLU A 25 -0.31 -7.40 -1.95
C GLU A 25 -0.64 -5.98 -2.44
N ARG A 26 -1.84 -5.75 -2.98
CA ARG A 26 -2.27 -4.42 -3.42
C ARG A 26 -2.47 -3.41 -2.29
N ARG A 27 -2.72 -3.85 -1.06
CA ARG A 27 -2.80 -2.96 0.13
C ARG A 27 -1.41 -2.67 0.67
N GLN A 28 -0.55 -3.69 0.73
CA GLN A 28 0.83 -3.57 1.16
C GLN A 28 1.66 -2.67 0.22
N SER A 29 1.55 -2.85 -1.10
CA SER A 29 2.21 -1.99 -2.11
C SER A 29 1.75 -0.52 -2.10
N ARG A 30 0.69 -0.17 -1.34
CA ARG A 30 0.27 1.23 -1.18
C ARG A 30 1.06 1.97 -0.10
N LEU A 31 1.90 1.28 0.66
CA LEU A 31 2.72 1.92 1.69
C LEU A 31 4.08 2.39 1.15
N ASP A 32 4.50 1.84 0.02
CA ASP A 32 5.71 2.27 -0.68
C ASP A 32 5.68 3.74 -1.08
N GLY A 33 6.78 4.44 -0.88
CA GLY A 33 6.97 5.81 -1.35
C GLY A 33 7.40 6.76 -0.25
N GLN A 34 7.24 8.05 -0.55
CA GLN A 34 7.66 9.13 0.31
C GLN A 34 6.47 9.67 1.09
N TRP A 35 6.72 9.99 2.36
CA TRP A 35 5.70 10.44 3.28
C TRP A 35 6.18 11.69 4.02
N ALA A 36 5.40 12.77 4.00
CA ALA A 36 5.65 13.93 4.84
C ALA A 36 5.27 13.62 6.29
N HIS A 37 6.24 13.72 7.19
CA HIS A 37 6.01 13.55 8.62
C HIS A 37 5.44 14.85 9.22
N SER A 38 4.47 14.74 10.14
CA SER A 38 3.78 15.90 10.72
C SER A 38 4.68 16.87 11.50
N ARG A 39 5.85 16.42 11.95
CA ARG A 39 6.92 17.25 12.56
C ARG A 39 7.84 17.94 11.54
N GLY A 40 7.63 17.72 10.25
CA GLY A 40 8.56 18.08 9.17
C GLY A 40 9.38 16.89 8.66
N GLY A 41 10.09 17.05 7.56
CA GLY A 41 10.91 15.98 6.98
C GLY A 41 10.13 14.92 6.20
N ILE A 42 10.88 14.03 5.54
CA ILE A 42 10.35 13.00 4.64
C ILE A 42 10.75 11.63 5.19
N VAL A 43 9.76 10.77 5.35
CA VAL A 43 9.95 9.34 5.62
C VAL A 43 9.89 8.60 4.29
N ASN A 44 10.89 7.78 3.99
CA ASN A 44 10.86 6.89 2.83
C ASN A 44 10.53 5.48 3.29
N VAL A 45 9.50 4.88 2.70
CA VAL A 45 9.12 3.48 2.91
C VAL A 45 9.33 2.76 1.60
N ARG A 46 10.13 1.70 1.60
CA ARG A 46 10.45 0.91 0.40
C ARG A 46 10.37 -0.57 0.72
N ARG A 47 9.61 -1.31 -0.07
CA ARG A 47 9.57 -2.76 -0.03
C ARG A 47 10.77 -3.33 -0.77
N ASP A 48 11.50 -4.21 -0.11
CA ASP A 48 12.57 -5.02 -0.67
C ASP A 48 12.20 -6.49 -0.48
N GLY A 49 11.46 -7.04 -1.45
CA GLY A 49 10.93 -8.40 -1.38
C GLY A 49 9.96 -8.62 -0.21
N ALA A 50 10.44 -9.37 0.80
CA ALA A 50 9.67 -9.75 1.98
C ALA A 50 9.80 -8.75 3.14
N GLU A 51 10.59 -7.69 2.99
CA GLU A 51 10.85 -6.71 4.03
C GLU A 51 10.51 -5.28 3.56
N TYR A 52 10.30 -4.38 4.50
CA TYR A 52 10.30 -2.93 4.28
C TYR A 52 11.54 -2.31 4.88
N LEU A 53 12.20 -1.47 4.09
CA LEU A 53 13.18 -0.50 4.53
C LEU A 53 12.48 0.85 4.78
N ILE A 54 12.57 1.34 6.01
CA ILE A 54 11.93 2.58 6.47
C ILE A 54 13.01 3.55 6.92
N GLU A 55 13.17 4.64 6.17
CA GLU A 55 14.10 5.73 6.46
C GLU A 55 13.32 6.90 7.04
N ASN A 56 13.36 7.07 8.35
CA ASN A 56 12.67 8.13 9.06
C ASN A 56 13.70 9.09 9.69
N PRO A 57 13.67 10.41 9.41
CA PRO A 57 14.67 11.36 9.87
C PRO A 57 14.68 11.57 11.40
N TYR A 58 13.66 11.07 12.09
CA TYR A 58 13.55 11.13 13.55
C TYR A 58 14.09 9.88 14.26
N VAL A 59 14.63 8.91 13.52
CA VAL A 59 15.33 7.76 14.09
C VAL A 59 16.77 7.72 13.61
N SER A 60 17.67 7.17 14.42
CA SER A 60 19.10 7.26 14.18
C SER A 60 19.59 6.45 12.97
N GLN A 61 18.85 5.42 12.56
CA GLN A 61 19.21 4.54 11.45
C GLN A 61 17.96 4.07 10.70
N PRO A 62 18.08 3.75 9.40
CA PRO A 62 17.02 3.05 8.67
C PRO A 62 16.61 1.76 9.39
N LEU A 63 15.32 1.47 9.38
CA LEU A 63 14.78 0.25 9.98
C LEU A 63 14.36 -0.71 8.86
N THR A 64 14.85 -1.95 8.93
CA THR A 64 14.33 -3.05 8.11
C THR A 64 13.37 -3.88 8.96
N VAL A 65 12.16 -4.12 8.47
CA VAL A 65 11.13 -4.94 9.14
C VAL A 65 10.48 -5.92 8.15
N PRO A 66 10.13 -7.15 8.57
CA PRO A 66 9.32 -8.04 7.75
C PRO A 66 8.00 -7.39 7.33
N ALA A 67 7.55 -7.66 6.11
CA ALA A 67 6.31 -7.08 5.59
C ALA A 67 5.07 -7.45 6.42
N GLU A 68 5.06 -8.68 6.96
CA GLU A 68 4.00 -9.18 7.84
C GLU A 68 4.01 -8.55 9.24
N ASP A 69 5.17 -8.09 9.71
CA ASP A 69 5.29 -7.35 10.96
C ASP A 69 4.94 -5.87 10.78
N PHE A 70 5.20 -5.32 9.59
CA PHE A 70 4.88 -3.92 9.29
C PHE A 70 3.39 -3.71 9.02
N VAL A 71 2.73 -4.66 8.35
CA VAL A 71 1.30 -4.60 8.06
C VAL A 71 0.67 -5.94 8.38
N ASP A 72 -0.23 -5.96 9.35
CA ASP A 72 -0.92 -7.19 9.72
C ASP A 72 -2.06 -7.54 8.74
N PRO A 73 -2.62 -8.77 8.81
CA PRO A 73 -3.72 -9.19 7.93
C PRO A 73 -5.01 -8.37 8.08
N SER A 74 -5.16 -7.59 9.16
CA SER A 74 -6.30 -6.67 9.33
C SER A 74 -6.09 -5.35 8.59
N GLY A 75 -4.86 -5.05 8.17
CA GLY A 75 -4.44 -3.81 7.54
C GLY A 75 -4.00 -2.73 8.53
N GLU A 76 -3.80 -3.07 9.81
CA GLU A 76 -3.17 -2.17 10.77
C GLU A 76 -1.65 -2.18 10.54
N ILE A 77 -1.04 -1.00 10.58
CA ILE A 77 0.38 -0.81 10.35
C ILE A 77 1.09 -0.77 11.70
N HIS A 78 2.19 -1.49 11.87
CA HIS A 78 2.97 -1.49 13.10
C HIS A 78 4.38 -0.96 12.83
N TYR A 79 4.82 0.01 13.62
CA TYR A 79 6.16 0.58 13.51
C TYR A 79 6.68 0.96 14.90
N PHE A 80 7.76 0.32 15.33
CA PHE A 80 8.22 0.33 16.71
C PHE A 80 7.09 -0.05 17.69
N GLN A 81 6.73 0.83 18.63
CA GLN A 81 5.68 0.61 19.63
C GLN A 81 4.37 1.33 19.26
N HIS A 82 4.22 1.72 18.00
CA HIS A 82 3.09 2.50 17.53
C HIS A 82 2.30 1.76 16.45
N ARG A 83 0.99 1.95 16.51
CA ARG A 83 0.03 1.42 15.55
C ARG A 83 -0.42 2.53 14.62
N GLY A 84 -0.54 2.24 13.35
CA GLY A 84 -0.85 3.16 12.27
C GLY A 84 -2.12 2.72 11.54
N THR A 85 -3.03 3.66 11.33
CA THR A 85 -4.20 3.45 10.47
C THR A 85 -3.98 4.16 9.15
N PHE A 86 -4.15 3.43 8.04
CA PHE A 86 -4.00 3.96 6.69
C PHE A 86 -5.36 4.20 6.02
N ASP A 87 -5.58 5.41 5.53
CA ASP A 87 -6.83 5.82 4.87
C ASP A 87 -6.73 5.93 3.34
N GLY A 88 -5.60 5.54 2.75
CA GLY A 88 -5.33 5.66 1.31
C GLY A 88 -4.39 6.82 0.94
N GLY A 89 -4.23 7.82 1.81
CA GLY A 89 -3.35 8.97 1.58
C GLY A 89 -2.56 9.43 2.80
N SER A 90 -2.91 8.94 4.00
CA SER A 90 -2.22 9.25 5.25
C SER A 90 -2.16 8.03 6.16
N ILE A 91 -1.09 7.94 6.95
CA ILE A 91 -0.96 7.01 8.07
C ILE A 91 -1.03 7.84 9.36
N THR A 92 -2.03 7.56 10.19
CA THR A 92 -2.17 8.19 11.52
C THR A 92 -1.69 7.22 12.58
N TRP A 93 -0.68 7.63 13.34
CA TRP A 93 -0.05 6.82 14.39
C TRP A 93 -0.69 7.03 15.75
N SER A 94 -0.66 6.00 16.60
CA SER A 94 -1.21 6.02 17.96
C SER A 94 -0.54 7.04 18.90
N ASN A 95 0.65 7.54 18.54
CA ASN A 95 1.34 8.64 19.25
C ASN A 95 0.95 10.04 18.72
N GLY A 96 -0.04 10.13 17.84
CA GLY A 96 -0.53 11.38 17.26
C GLY A 96 0.29 11.89 16.07
N MET A 97 1.34 11.19 15.64
CA MET A 97 2.06 11.54 14.41
C MET A 97 1.23 11.19 13.19
N VAL A 98 1.42 11.95 12.11
CA VAL A 98 0.76 11.69 10.82
C VAL A 98 1.83 11.67 9.74
N TRP A 99 1.80 10.64 8.91
CA TRP A 99 2.61 10.55 7.69
C TRP A 99 1.67 10.73 6.51
N ARG A 100 1.84 11.81 5.75
CA ARG A 100 1.00 12.09 4.58
C ARG A 100 1.74 11.68 3.32
N ARG A 101 1.08 10.93 2.44
CA ARG A 101 1.72 10.48 1.20
C ARG A 101 2.08 11.68 0.35
N LEU A 102 3.34 11.73 -0.04
CA LEU A 102 3.79 12.64 -1.08
C LEU A 102 3.49 11.94 -2.39
N SER A 103 2.39 12.33 -3.03
CA SER A 103 2.09 11.87 -4.38
C SER A 103 3.32 12.15 -5.25
N GLY A 104 3.89 11.10 -5.85
CA GLY A 104 4.95 11.29 -6.83
C GLY A 104 4.35 12.00 -8.04
N GLY A 105 4.49 13.33 -8.07
CA GLY A 105 4.26 14.20 -9.22
C GLY A 105 2.99 13.96 -10.03
N ASP A 106 1.93 14.70 -9.71
CA ASP A 106 1.10 15.29 -10.77
C ASP A 106 0.96 16.79 -10.45
N GLU A 107 1.55 17.59 -11.35
CA GLU A 107 1.44 19.04 -11.57
C GLU A 107 1.63 20.01 -10.39
N LEU A 108 2.71 20.83 -10.45
CA LEU A 108 2.67 22.22 -10.94
C LEU A 108 4.06 22.67 -11.43
#